data_AF-A0A060ZSJ9-F1
#
_entry.id   AF-A0A060ZSJ9-F1
#
_cell.length_a   1.000
_cell.length_b   1.000
_cell.length_c   1.000
_cell.angle_alpha   90.00
_cell.angle_beta   90.00
_cell.angle_gamma   90.00
#
_symmetry.space_group_name_H-M   'P 1'
#
loop_
_entity.id
_entity.type
_entity.pdbx_description
1 polymer ?
#
loop_
_entity_poly.entity_id
_entity_poly.type
_entity_poly.pdbx_seq_one_letter_code
_entity_poly.pdbx_strand_id
1 'polypeptide(L)'
;MAVRKLETLGDDDVLRYLLQLVQAVKFEPYHDSALARFLLKRALRSKRIGHFLFWFLRSEIAQSMHYQQRYAVLLEAYLRGCGEDMLQDFRRQVEMTEALQKVTREIKAMSAEKYDVSAQVVFQLRQKLENLQTSGLPESFRVPYDPGLRAGALVVSGIIPIHLYSTPLLFPPRLFSLVSIPFLTIISCILH
;
A
#
# COMPACT_ATOMS: atom_id res chain seq x y z
N MET A 1 16.06 -2.66 27.35
CA MET A 1 14.91 -2.35 28.23
C MET A 1 13.70 -1.78 27.49
N ALA A 2 13.87 -0.95 26.45
CA ALA A 2 12.75 -0.37 25.68
C ALA A 2 11.79 -1.41 25.06
N VAL A 3 12.31 -2.42 24.35
CA VAL A 3 11.46 -3.44 23.69
C VAL A 3 10.63 -4.24 24.70
N ARG A 4 11.14 -4.50 25.91
CA ARG A 4 10.37 -5.18 26.97
C ARG A 4 9.15 -4.36 27.43
N LYS A 5 9.20 -3.03 27.33
CA LYS A 5 8.04 -2.16 27.58
C LYS A 5 7.08 -2.16 26.39
N LEU A 6 7.58 -2.23 25.15
CA LEU A 6 6.71 -2.40 23.98
C LEU A 6 5.94 -3.73 24.03
N GLU A 7 6.54 -4.78 24.59
CA GLU A 7 5.89 -6.09 24.76
C GLU A 7 4.65 -6.04 25.66
N THR A 8 4.49 -5.02 26.50
CA THR A 8 3.29 -4.86 27.35
C THR A 8 2.15 -4.10 26.66
N LEU A 9 2.37 -3.52 25.47
CA LEU A 9 1.35 -2.76 24.74
C LEU A 9 0.29 -3.67 24.11
N GLY A 10 -0.98 -3.26 24.14
CA GLY A 10 -2.05 -3.92 23.40
C GLY A 10 -1.90 -3.76 21.89
N ASP A 11 -2.60 -4.57 21.10
CA ASP A 11 -2.49 -4.55 19.64
C ASP A 11 -2.90 -3.19 19.04
N ASP A 12 -3.91 -2.51 19.61
CA ASP A 12 -4.33 -1.18 19.15
C ASP A 12 -3.25 -0.11 19.37
N ASP A 13 -2.54 -0.17 20.51
CA ASP A 13 -1.42 0.74 20.78
C ASP A 13 -0.25 0.45 19.84
N VAL A 14 0.09 -0.83 19.66
CA VAL A 14 1.12 -1.23 18.69
C VAL A 14 0.77 -0.72 17.31
N LEU A 15 -0.49 -0.83 16.88
CA LEU A 15 -0.93 -0.36 15.58
C LEU A 15 -0.78 1.17 15.43
N ARG A 16 -1.12 1.95 16.46
CA ARG A 16 -0.96 3.42 16.47
C ARG A 16 0.50 3.85 16.27
N TYR A 17 1.45 3.10 16.84
CA TYR A 17 2.88 3.40 16.77
C TYR A 17 3.63 2.61 15.69
N LEU A 18 2.93 1.76 14.92
CA LEU A 18 3.55 0.76 14.06
C LEU A 18 4.49 1.41 13.02
N LEU A 19 4.06 2.51 12.40
CA LEU A 19 4.87 3.21 11.40
C LEU A 19 6.17 3.75 12.04
N GLN A 20 6.08 4.38 13.21
CA GLN A 20 7.24 4.93 13.91
C GLN A 20 8.19 3.81 14.35
N LEU A 21 7.64 2.67 14.78
CA LEU A 21 8.44 1.49 15.12
C LEU A 21 9.15 0.89 13.90
N VAL A 22 8.50 0.86 12.73
CA VAL A 22 9.16 0.45 11.47
C VAL A 22 10.31 1.40 11.13
N GLN A 23 10.11 2.72 11.24
CA GLN A 23 11.19 3.70 11.03
C GLN A 23 12.35 3.52 12.02
N ALA A 24 12.06 3.17 13.27
CA ALA A 24 13.07 2.94 14.29
C ALA A 24 14.02 1.76 13.95
N VAL A 25 13.58 0.81 13.12
CA VAL A 25 14.43 -0.31 12.63
C VAL A 25 15.65 0.19 11.85
N LYS A 26 15.60 1.38 11.23
CA LYS A 26 16.77 1.98 10.53
C LYS A 26 17.95 2.24 11.47
N PHE A 27 17.66 2.56 12.72
CA PHE A 27 18.67 2.93 13.72
C PHE A 27 19.21 1.73 14.50
N GLU A 28 18.72 0.51 14.23
CA GLU A 28 19.28 -0.70 14.83
C GLU A 28 20.66 -1.01 14.22
N PRO A 29 21.65 -1.41 15.03
CA PRO A 29 22.99 -1.70 14.52
C PRO A 29 23.03 -2.98 13.66
N TYR A 30 22.11 -3.92 13.88
CA TYR A 30 22.06 -5.22 13.22
C TYR A 30 20.69 -5.52 12.61
N HIS A 31 20.65 -6.42 11.62
CA HIS A 31 19.39 -6.91 11.04
C HIS A 31 18.55 -7.70 12.04
N ASP A 32 19.19 -8.57 12.83
CA ASP A 32 18.54 -9.25 13.95
C ASP A 32 18.61 -8.36 15.19
N SER A 33 17.53 -7.63 15.44
CA SER A 33 17.38 -6.77 16.61
C SER A 33 16.17 -7.16 17.43
N ALA A 34 16.17 -6.75 18.70
CA ALA A 34 15.02 -6.96 19.58
C ALA A 34 13.75 -6.30 19.01
N LEU A 35 13.87 -5.13 18.38
CA LEU A 35 12.76 -4.42 17.75
C LEU A 35 12.23 -5.18 16.52
N ALA A 36 13.12 -5.67 15.64
CA ALA A 36 12.71 -6.45 14.47
C ALA A 36 11.97 -7.73 14.88
N ARG A 37 12.49 -8.45 15.89
CA ARG A 37 11.83 -9.64 16.45
C ARG A 37 10.49 -9.31 17.11
N PHE A 38 10.38 -8.16 17.78
CA PHE A 38 9.11 -7.71 18.36
C PHE A 38 8.06 -7.45 17.28
N LEU A 39 8.40 -6.69 16.23
CA LEU A 39 7.51 -6.41 15.10
C LEU A 39 7.05 -7.70 14.42
N LEU A 40 7.98 -8.62 14.14
CA LEU A 40 7.65 -9.91 13.54
C LEU A 40 6.70 -10.73 14.42
N LYS A 41 6.99 -10.87 15.72
CA LYS A 41 6.13 -11.61 16.66
C LYS A 41 4.73 -11.01 16.75
N ARG A 42 4.60 -9.69 16.80
CA ARG A 42 3.29 -9.01 16.85
C ARG A 42 2.50 -9.19 15.55
N ALA A 43 3.15 -9.02 14.41
CA ALA A 43 2.53 -9.19 13.10
C ALA A 43 2.04 -10.61 12.84
N LEU A 44 2.79 -11.63 13.29
CA LEU A 44 2.36 -13.04 13.17
C LEU A 44 1.20 -13.41 14.10
N ARG A 45 0.99 -12.66 15.19
CA ARG A 45 -0.14 -12.88 16.12
C ARG A 45 -1.40 -12.13 15.72
N SER A 46 -1.27 -11.00 15.04
CA SER A 46 -2.39 -10.14 14.67
C SER A 46 -2.38 -9.84 13.17
N LYS A 47 -3.35 -10.41 12.43
CA LYS A 47 -3.49 -10.20 10.98
C LYS A 47 -3.58 -8.72 10.61
N ARG A 48 -4.21 -7.90 11.47
CA ARG A 48 -4.32 -6.45 11.25
C ARG A 48 -2.95 -5.77 11.31
N ILE A 49 -2.16 -6.04 12.35
CA ILE A 49 -0.78 -5.51 12.46
C ILE A 49 0.07 -6.02 11.29
N GLY A 50 -0.03 -7.32 10.98
CA GLY A 50 0.72 -7.92 9.87
C GLY A 50 0.39 -7.32 8.50
N HIS A 51 -0.88 -6.99 8.24
CA HIS A 51 -1.30 -6.28 7.04
C HIS A 51 -0.61 -4.94 6.88
N PHE A 52 -0.63 -4.09 7.92
CA PHE A 52 0.02 -2.77 7.85
C PHE A 52 1.55 -2.87 7.83
N LEU A 53 2.13 -3.83 8.58
CA LEU A 53 3.57 -4.08 8.56
C LEU A 53 4.05 -4.41 7.15
N PHE A 54 3.33 -5.28 6.42
CA PHE A 54 3.65 -5.61 5.03
C PHE A 54 3.75 -4.35 4.16
N TRP A 55 2.74 -3.47 4.22
CA TRP A 55 2.71 -2.26 3.39
C TRP A 55 3.78 -1.25 3.75
N PHE A 56 4.05 -1.05 5.04
CA PHE A 56 5.12 -0.15 5.50
C PHE A 56 6.51 -0.65 5.11
N LEU A 57 6.77 -1.95 5.24
CA LEU A 57 8.06 -2.53 4.80
C LEU A 57 8.20 -2.45 3.28
N ARG A 58 7.16 -2.79 2.52
CA ARG A 58 7.17 -2.74 1.06
C ARG A 58 7.41 -1.31 0.55
N SER A 59 6.82 -0.29 1.17
CA SER A 59 7.08 1.11 0.79
C SER A 59 8.52 1.54 1.05
N GLU A 60 9.11 1.13 2.17
CA GLU A 60 10.49 1.44 2.50
C GLU A 60 11.49 0.75 1.54
N ILE A 61 11.21 -0.51 1.18
CA ILE A 61 12.01 -1.26 0.19
C ILE A 61 11.98 -0.56 -1.17
N ALA A 62 10.84 0.01 -1.57
CA ALA A 62 10.71 0.71 -2.84
C ALA A 62 11.44 2.06 -2.88
N GLN A 63 11.60 2.74 -1.74
CA GLN A 63 12.12 4.11 -1.67
C GLN A 63 13.57 4.22 -1.22
N SER A 64 14.09 3.26 -0.44
CA SER A 64 15.37 3.43 0.26
C SER A 64 16.38 2.33 -0.04
N MET A 65 17.33 2.61 -0.93
CA MET A 65 18.41 1.66 -1.26
C MET A 65 19.30 1.30 -0.06
N HIS A 66 19.53 2.24 0.87
CA HIS A 66 20.41 2.03 2.02
C HIS A 66 19.88 1.02 3.03
N TYR A 67 18.56 0.93 3.20
CA TYR A 67 17.92 0.06 4.19
C TYR A 67 17.10 -1.08 3.56
N GLN A 68 17.08 -1.15 2.23
CA GLN A 68 16.28 -2.11 1.46
C GLN A 68 16.48 -3.55 1.92
N GLN A 69 17.73 -4.00 2.05
CA GLN A 69 18.05 -5.37 2.45
C GLN A 69 17.51 -5.70 3.84
N ARG A 70 17.62 -4.76 4.79
CA ARG A 70 17.13 -4.96 6.16
C ARG A 70 15.62 -5.15 6.19
N TYR A 71 14.89 -4.31 5.48
CA TYR A 71 13.44 -4.43 5.41
C TYR A 71 12.99 -5.64 4.60
N ALA A 72 13.71 -6.01 3.54
CA ALA A 72 13.42 -7.20 2.75
C ALA A 72 13.53 -8.48 3.57
N VAL A 73 14.58 -8.62 4.40
CA VAL A 73 14.74 -9.79 5.29
C VAL A 73 13.60 -9.88 6.30
N LEU A 74 13.21 -8.76 6.91
CA LEU A 74 12.09 -8.73 7.87
C LEU A 74 10.75 -9.06 7.18
N LEU A 75 10.53 -8.53 5.98
CA LEU A 75 9.34 -8.79 5.19
C LEU A 75 9.27 -10.27 4.77
N GLU A 76 10.37 -10.84 4.31
CA GLU A 76 10.46 -12.25 3.94
C GLU A 76 10.16 -13.16 5.14
N ALA A 77 10.74 -12.87 6.31
CA ALA A 77 10.47 -13.61 7.53
C ALA A 77 8.98 -13.57 7.91
N TYR A 78 8.32 -12.43 7.75
CA TYR A 78 6.88 -12.31 7.97
C TYR A 78 6.07 -13.11 6.95
N LEU A 79 6.38 -12.98 5.65
CA LEU A 79 5.64 -13.67 4.59
C LEU A 79 5.72 -15.19 4.72
N ARG A 80 6.85 -15.74 5.18
CA ARG A 80 7.01 -17.17 5.48
C ARG A 80 6.12 -17.67 6.63
N GLY A 81 5.67 -16.79 7.52
CA GLY A 81 4.87 -17.14 8.69
C GLY A 81 3.41 -16.66 8.68
N CYS A 82 3.02 -15.77 7.77
CA CYS A 82 1.70 -15.13 7.78
C CYS A 82 0.53 -16.04 7.35
N GLY A 83 0.83 -17.20 6.79
CA GLY A 83 -0.14 -18.18 6.28
C GLY A 83 -0.58 -17.90 4.84
N GLU A 84 -1.06 -18.95 4.15
CA GLU A 84 -1.37 -18.88 2.71
C GLU A 84 -2.49 -17.89 2.40
N ASP A 85 -3.53 -17.80 3.23
CA ASP A 85 -4.64 -16.86 3.01
C ASP A 85 -4.18 -15.40 2.96
N MET A 86 -3.32 -15.01 3.92
CA MET A 86 -2.76 -13.65 3.97
C MET A 86 -1.84 -13.41 2.78
N LEU A 87 -1.04 -14.42 2.41
CA LEU A 87 -0.14 -14.33 1.26
C LEU A 87 -0.91 -14.12 -0.05
N GLN A 88 -2.01 -14.84 -0.26
CA GLN A 88 -2.92 -14.66 -1.40
C GLN A 88 -3.60 -13.29 -1.39
N ASP A 89 -4.02 -12.81 -0.21
CA ASP A 89 -4.54 -11.45 -0.06
C ASP A 89 -3.48 -10.41 -0.48
N PHE A 90 -2.22 -10.55 -0.05
CA PHE A 90 -1.15 -9.65 -0.48
C PHE A 90 -0.86 -9.72 -1.98
N ARG A 91 -0.81 -10.92 -2.57
CA ARG A 91 -0.60 -11.09 -4.03
C ARG A 91 -1.64 -10.30 -4.83
N ARG A 92 -2.93 -10.48 -4.52
CA ARG A 92 -4.02 -9.75 -5.17
C ARG A 92 -3.93 -8.24 -4.99
N GLN A 93 -3.58 -7.80 -3.78
CA GLN A 93 -3.44 -6.37 -3.53
C GLN A 93 -2.25 -5.75 -4.30
N VAL A 94 -1.12 -6.45 -4.35
CA VAL A 94 0.07 -6.01 -5.08
C VAL A 94 -0.21 -5.96 -6.57
N GLU A 95 -0.79 -7.02 -7.14
CA GLU A 95 -1.18 -7.08 -8.55
C GLU A 95 -2.09 -5.91 -8.95
N MET A 96 -3.16 -5.68 -8.17
CA MET A 96 -4.07 -4.56 -8.42
C MET A 96 -3.36 -3.21 -8.31
N THR A 97 -2.53 -3.02 -7.29
CA THR A 97 -1.82 -1.75 -7.06
C THR A 97 -0.83 -1.47 -8.20
N GLU A 98 -0.09 -2.48 -8.66
CA GLU A 98 0.89 -2.35 -9.75
C GLU A 98 0.20 -2.07 -11.08
N ALA A 99 -0.92 -2.73 -11.37
CA ALA A 99 -1.71 -2.47 -12.58
C ALA A 99 -2.25 -1.04 -12.62
N LEU A 100 -2.83 -0.56 -11.52
CA LEU A 100 -3.34 0.82 -11.42
C LEU A 100 -2.20 1.85 -11.48
N GLN A 101 -1.05 1.56 -10.86
CA GLN A 101 0.13 2.42 -10.95
C GLN A 101 0.66 2.52 -12.37
N LYS A 102 0.67 1.40 -13.13
CA LYS A 102 1.07 1.40 -14.54
C LYS A 102 0.17 2.32 -15.37
N VAL A 103 -1.15 2.17 -15.26
CA VAL A 103 -2.10 3.05 -15.96
C VAL A 103 -1.91 4.50 -15.54
N THR A 104 -1.73 4.77 -14.25
CA THR A 104 -1.49 6.14 -13.76
C THR A 104 -0.24 6.75 -14.36
N ARG A 105 0.87 6.01 -14.47
CA ARG A 105 2.12 6.49 -15.09
C ARG A 105 1.94 6.77 -16.58
N GLU A 106 1.27 5.88 -17.31
CA GLU A 106 0.99 6.05 -18.74
C GLU A 106 0.12 7.30 -18.99
N ILE A 107 -0.93 7.49 -18.20
CA ILE A 107 -1.81 8.66 -18.30
C ILE A 107 -1.06 9.96 -17.95
N LYS A 108 -0.23 9.94 -16.89
CA LYS A 108 0.62 11.09 -16.53
C LYS A 108 1.56 11.49 -17.66
N ALA A 109 2.21 10.52 -18.31
CA ALA A 109 3.11 10.78 -19.44
C ALA A 109 2.39 11.44 -20.63
N MET A 110 1.13 11.08 -20.87
CA MET A 110 0.30 11.69 -21.93
C MET A 110 -0.15 13.12 -21.61
N SER A 111 -0.29 13.46 -20.33
CA SER A 111 -0.72 14.80 -19.87
C SER A 111 0.43 15.77 -19.59
N ALA A 112 1.69 15.30 -19.58
CA ALA A 112 2.84 16.11 -19.18
C ALA A 112 3.08 17.36 -20.07
N GLU A 113 2.55 17.36 -21.29
CA GLU A 113 2.70 18.47 -22.25
C GLU A 113 1.48 19.41 -22.32
N LYS A 114 0.34 19.04 -21.71
CA LYS A 114 -0.90 19.82 -21.79
C LYS A 114 -1.47 20.01 -20.39
N TYR A 115 -1.46 21.25 -19.92
CA TYR A 115 -2.02 21.72 -18.63
C TYR A 115 -3.52 21.48 -18.44
N ASP A 116 -4.15 20.62 -19.26
CA ASP A 116 -5.57 20.37 -19.24
C ASP A 116 -5.88 18.87 -19.35
N VAL A 117 -6.79 18.40 -18.51
CA VAL A 117 -7.33 17.03 -18.55
C VAL A 117 -8.30 16.97 -19.72
N SER A 118 -7.75 16.82 -20.93
CA SER A 118 -8.59 16.75 -22.13
C SER A 118 -9.53 15.54 -22.09
N ALA A 119 -10.67 15.64 -22.77
CA ALA A 119 -11.60 14.52 -22.95
C ALA A 119 -10.90 13.26 -23.52
N GLN A 120 -9.82 13.44 -24.29
CA GLN A 120 -8.98 12.36 -24.81
C GLN A 120 -8.24 11.60 -23.69
N VAL A 121 -7.74 12.30 -22.66
CA VAL A 121 -7.10 11.67 -21.50
C VAL A 121 -8.10 10.85 -20.69
N VAL A 122 -9.31 11.39 -20.48
CA VAL A 122 -10.40 10.68 -19.81
C VAL A 122 -10.80 9.42 -20.59
N PHE A 123 -10.93 9.53 -21.91
CA PHE A 123 -11.26 8.40 -22.77
C PHE A 123 -10.18 7.31 -22.72
N GLN A 124 -8.90 7.68 -22.80
CA GLN A 124 -7.78 6.74 -22.74
C GLN A 124 -7.67 6.06 -21.37
N LEU A 125 -7.93 6.79 -20.29
CA LEU A 125 -8.00 6.20 -18.95
C LEU A 125 -9.09 5.14 -18.87
N ARG A 126 -10.32 5.45 -19.33
CA ARG A 126 -11.44 4.51 -19.30
C ARG A 126 -11.14 3.25 -20.12
N GLN A 127 -10.64 3.43 -21.34
CA GLN A 127 -10.27 2.32 -22.22
C GLN A 127 -9.21 1.42 -21.57
N LYS A 128 -8.18 1.99 -20.94
CA LYS A 128 -7.14 1.21 -20.24
C LYS A 128 -7.70 0.44 -19.04
N LEU A 129 -8.62 1.04 -18.29
CA LEU A 129 -9.25 0.38 -17.14
C LEU A 129 -10.19 -0.76 -17.57
N GLU A 130 -10.93 -0.60 -18.67
CA GLU A 130 -11.74 -1.68 -19.27
C GLU A 130 -10.86 -2.84 -19.76
N ASN A 131 -9.73 -2.52 -20.40
CA ASN A 131 -8.76 -3.53 -20.82
C ASN A 131 -8.17 -4.27 -19.62
N LEU A 132 -7.87 -3.57 -18.52
CA LEU A 132 -7.39 -4.21 -17.29
C LEU A 132 -8.44 -5.13 -16.67
N GLN A 133 -9.71 -4.73 -16.70
CA GLN A 133 -10.79 -5.56 -16.16
C GLN A 133 -11.01 -6.84 -16.99
N THR A 134 -10.78 -6.77 -18.30
CA THR A 134 -10.87 -7.94 -19.20
C THR A 134 -9.61 -8.81 -19.19
N SER A 135 -8.44 -8.27 -18.81
CA SER A 135 -7.17 -9.00 -18.79
C SER A 135 -6.96 -9.89 -17.56
N GLY A 136 -7.95 -10.03 -16.68
CA GLY A 136 -7.89 -10.98 -15.56
C GLY A 136 -7.42 -10.40 -14.22
N LEU A 137 -7.70 -9.11 -13.94
CA LEU A 137 -7.49 -8.56 -12.60
C LEU A 137 -8.27 -9.34 -11.52
N PRO A 138 -7.80 -9.35 -10.26
CA PRO A 138 -8.55 -9.94 -9.16
C PRO A 138 -9.95 -9.34 -9.05
N GLU A 139 -10.97 -10.21 -9.04
CA GLU A 139 -12.38 -9.79 -8.91
C GLU A 139 -12.66 -9.04 -7.60
N SER A 140 -11.88 -9.33 -6.56
CA SER A 140 -11.90 -8.57 -5.32
C SER A 140 -10.55 -8.62 -4.59
N PHE A 141 -10.28 -7.56 -3.83
CA PHE A 141 -9.11 -7.45 -2.98
C PHE A 141 -9.42 -6.63 -1.72
N ARG A 142 -8.66 -6.84 -0.65
CA ARG A 142 -8.76 -5.99 0.55
C ARG A 142 -8.09 -4.65 0.31
N VAL A 143 -8.66 -3.58 0.83
CA VAL A 143 -8.10 -2.25 0.62
C VAL A 143 -6.79 -2.08 1.45
N PRO A 144 -5.66 -1.66 0.85
CA PRO A 144 -4.39 -1.56 1.57
C PRO A 144 -4.40 -0.67 2.83
N TYR A 145 -5.15 0.44 2.85
CA TYR A 145 -5.26 1.31 4.03
C TYR A 145 -6.31 0.85 5.06
N ASP A 146 -7.25 0.00 4.64
CA ASP A 146 -8.26 -0.55 5.52
C ASP A 146 -8.55 -2.01 5.14
N PRO A 147 -7.87 -2.98 5.79
CA PRO A 147 -8.08 -4.39 5.50
C PRO A 147 -9.49 -4.90 5.86
N GLY A 148 -10.30 -4.10 6.57
CA GLY A 148 -11.71 -4.40 6.83
C GLY A 148 -12.59 -4.23 5.59
N LEU A 149 -12.17 -3.43 4.63
CA LEU A 149 -12.89 -3.17 3.39
C LEU A 149 -12.44 -4.11 2.27
N ARG A 150 -13.39 -4.57 1.46
CA ARG A 150 -13.15 -5.30 0.22
C ARG A 150 -13.63 -4.47 -0.96
N ALA A 151 -12.72 -4.21 -1.90
CA ALA A 151 -13.05 -3.63 -3.18
C ALA A 151 -13.36 -4.76 -4.18
N GLY A 152 -14.38 -4.54 -5.01
CA GLY A 152 -14.77 -5.44 -6.11
C GLY A 152 -14.37 -4.87 -7.47
N ALA A 153 -15.15 -5.20 -8.51
CA ALA A 153 -14.93 -4.73 -9.88
C ALA A 153 -14.88 -3.19 -10.02
N LEU A 154 -14.12 -2.71 -11.00
CA LEU A 154 -13.94 -1.29 -11.26
C LEU A 154 -15.20 -0.69 -11.92
N VAL A 155 -15.70 0.41 -11.37
CA VAL A 155 -16.81 1.16 -11.97
C VAL A 155 -16.25 2.24 -12.90
N VAL A 156 -15.94 1.86 -14.14
CA VAL A 156 -15.23 2.73 -15.11
C VAL A 156 -16.03 3.99 -15.49
N SER A 157 -17.35 3.90 -15.52
CA SER A 157 -18.24 5.01 -15.90
C SER A 157 -18.15 6.23 -14.97
N GLY A 158 -17.75 6.03 -13.71
CA GLY A 158 -17.67 7.06 -12.68
C GLY A 158 -16.29 7.69 -12.48
N ILE A 159 -15.27 7.28 -13.24
CA ILE A 159 -13.88 7.73 -13.03
C ILE A 159 -13.64 9.05 -13.76
N ILE A 160 -13.12 10.04 -13.01
CA ILE A 160 -12.77 11.38 -13.48
C ILE A 160 -11.32 11.69 -13.04
N PRO A 161 -10.41 12.09 -13.96
CA PRO A 161 -9.06 12.53 -13.60
C PRO A 161 -9.13 13.93 -12.95
N ILE A 162 -8.46 14.11 -11.81
CA ILE A 162 -8.34 15.41 -11.14
C ILE A 162 -7.18 16.19 -11.77
N HIS A 163 -7.31 17.51 -11.91
CA HIS A 163 -6.25 18.38 -12.41
C HIS A 163 -4.92 18.10 -11.70
N LEU A 164 -3.92 17.69 -12.49
CA LEU A 164 -2.60 17.27 -12.05
C LEU A 164 -1.80 18.47 -11.53
N TYR A 165 -1.89 18.73 -10.23
CA TYR A 165 -0.76 19.32 -9.52
C TYR A 165 -0.14 18.38 -8.48
N SER A 166 -0.85 17.35 -7.96
CA SER A 166 -0.26 16.37 -7.03
C SER A 166 -1.11 15.13 -6.65
N THR A 167 -2.25 14.78 -7.26
CA THR A 167 -3.21 13.87 -6.58
C THR A 167 -4.01 12.86 -7.47
N PRO A 168 -4.50 11.72 -6.91
CA PRO A 168 -4.85 10.47 -7.60
C PRO A 168 -6.33 10.35 -8.02
N LEU A 169 -6.61 9.31 -8.80
CA LEU A 169 -7.94 8.93 -9.32
C LEU A 169 -8.99 8.80 -8.20
N LEU A 170 -10.12 9.49 -8.32
CA LEU A 170 -11.30 9.28 -7.46
C LEU A 170 -12.14 8.12 -7.99
N PHE A 171 -12.42 7.16 -7.12
CA PHE A 171 -13.52 6.21 -7.27
C PHE A 171 -14.81 6.86 -6.72
N PRO A 172 -15.98 6.70 -7.35
CA PRO A 172 -17.21 7.42 -6.98
C PRO A 172 -17.68 7.15 -5.54
N PRO A 173 -18.38 8.12 -4.91
CA PRO A 173 -18.70 8.11 -3.49
C PRO A 173 -19.89 7.20 -3.16
N ARG A 174 -19.62 5.91 -2.98
CA ARG A 174 -20.42 5.03 -2.11
C ARG A 174 -19.56 4.32 -1.04
N LEU A 175 -18.36 4.85 -0.79
CA LEU A 175 -17.33 4.17 -0.01
C LEU A 175 -16.43 5.17 0.74
N PHE A 176 -16.99 6.23 1.33
CA PHE A 176 -16.18 7.16 2.11
C PHE A 176 -16.99 7.77 3.26
N SER A 177 -16.78 7.24 4.46
CA SER A 177 -16.96 8.01 5.68
C SER A 177 -15.68 7.94 6.50
N LEU A 178 -15.06 9.13 6.62
CA LEU A 178 -14.26 9.62 7.74
C LEU A 178 -12.73 9.37 7.74
N VAL A 179 -12.04 10.53 7.71
CA VAL A 179 -10.69 10.87 8.22
C VAL A 179 -9.48 10.70 7.28
N SER A 180 -9.14 11.81 6.64
CA SER A 180 -7.80 12.45 6.56
C SER A 180 -6.53 11.62 6.77
N ILE A 181 -5.69 11.60 5.70
CA ILE A 181 -4.20 11.55 5.67
C ILE A 181 -3.58 10.21 6.11
N PRO A 182 -2.82 9.44 5.27
CA PRO A 182 -1.87 9.86 4.22
C PRO A 182 -1.89 8.96 2.95
N PHE A 183 -3.04 8.46 2.48
CA PHE A 183 -3.05 7.54 1.33
C PHE A 183 -2.72 8.22 -0.01
N LEU A 184 -3.02 9.52 -0.11
CA LEU A 184 -2.54 10.38 -1.18
C LEU A 184 -1.01 10.50 -1.21
N THR A 185 -0.36 10.48 -0.04
CA THR A 185 1.09 10.58 0.08
C THR A 185 1.76 9.23 -0.16
N ILE A 186 1.16 8.09 0.22
CA ILE A 186 1.76 6.76 -0.01
C ILE A 186 1.73 6.36 -1.49
N ILE A 187 0.66 6.69 -2.23
CA ILE A 187 0.67 6.53 -3.70
C ILE A 187 1.60 7.57 -4.35
N SER A 188 1.74 8.77 -3.78
CA SER A 188 2.73 9.76 -4.23
C SER A 188 4.18 9.35 -3.95
N CYS A 189 4.47 8.60 -2.88
CA CYS A 189 5.82 8.16 -2.52
C CYS A 189 6.27 6.90 -3.28
N ILE A 190 5.38 6.21 -4.00
CA ILE A 190 5.77 5.21 -5.02
C ILE A 190 5.97 5.89 -6.40
N LEU A 191 5.74 7.21 -6.48
CA LEU A 191 5.80 8.03 -7.68
C LEU A 191 6.88 9.13 -7.62
N HIS A 192 7.88 8.96 -6.76
CA HIS A 192 9.16 9.69 -6.84
C HIS A 192 10.32 8.72 -6.90
#